data_AF-A0A3M1R7Y1-F1
#
_entry.id   AF-A0A3M1R7Y1-F1
#
_cell.length_a   1.000
_cell.length_b   1.000
_cell.length_c   1.000
_cell.angle_alpha   90.00
_cell.angle_beta   90.00
_cell.angle_gamma   90.00
#
_symmetry.space_group_name_H-M   'P 1'
#
loop_
_entity.id
_entity.type
_entity.pdbx_description
1 polymer ?
#
loop_
_entity_poly.entity_id
_entity_poly.type
_entity_poly.pdbx_seq_one_letter_code
_entity_poly.pdbx_strand_id
1 'polypeptide(L)'
;MLRALIACPGPSLRRAAPGAVVADVTIAVNAAIRFVDADWWLALDVEALNEAPRRVRRICTSARAYELVIEACPGTPVTVIDHLPIELPRSLRWEQFSLTAAIAFAHHLGAQEIKMIGVDWEGQADATGRVLPLRNGQRWTRERLIVERIMEWGHQRGVKMEVQMMAKGKRKDESVAGDGATIAESTVPARNTEPRRFSVRLDRDHAVGNAYREKGHELARIEILDPEANVNFVVDALRFHVARARTL
;
A
#
# COMPACT_ATOMS: atom_id res chain seq x y z
N MET A 1 15.25 -18.91 -13.45
CA MET A 1 14.88 -17.62 -12.85
C MET A 1 13.39 -17.66 -12.57
N LEU A 2 12.95 -17.60 -11.30
CA LEU A 2 11.52 -17.65 -10.97
C LEU A 2 10.88 -16.27 -11.16
N ARG A 3 9.77 -16.21 -11.90
CA ARG A 3 8.95 -15.01 -12.12
C ARG A 3 7.63 -15.14 -11.37
N ALA A 4 7.35 -14.19 -10.48
CA ALA A 4 6.11 -14.13 -9.73
C ALA A 4 5.18 -13.03 -10.27
N LEU A 5 3.90 -13.35 -10.37
CA LEU A 5 2.82 -12.39 -10.53
C LEU A 5 2.07 -12.27 -9.21
N ILE A 6 1.91 -11.04 -8.71
CA ILE A 6 1.05 -10.74 -7.57
C ILE A 6 -0.16 -9.96 -8.08
N ALA A 7 -1.35 -10.51 -7.86
CA ALA A 7 -2.61 -9.87 -8.23
C ALA A 7 -3.29 -9.30 -7.00
N CYS A 8 -3.51 -7.98 -6.98
CA CYS A 8 -4.21 -7.27 -5.93
C CYS A 8 -5.64 -6.91 -6.32
N PRO A 9 -6.58 -6.83 -5.37
CA PRO A 9 -8.00 -6.62 -5.65
C PRO A 9 -8.32 -5.13 -5.89
N GLY A 10 -7.43 -4.37 -6.51
CA GLY A 10 -7.73 -3.01 -6.96
C GLY A 10 -8.67 -3.04 -8.17
N PRO A 11 -9.56 -2.04 -8.35
CA PRO A 11 -10.42 -1.90 -9.52
C PRO A 11 -9.73 -2.13 -10.87
N SER A 12 -8.45 -1.76 -11.03
CA SER A 12 -7.73 -1.97 -12.29
C SER A 12 -7.51 -3.43 -12.65
N LEU A 13 -7.60 -4.36 -11.70
CA LEU A 13 -7.46 -5.79 -11.96
C LEU A 13 -8.48 -6.29 -12.98
N ARG A 14 -9.70 -5.74 -12.99
CA ARG A 14 -10.74 -6.09 -14.00
C ARG A 14 -10.30 -5.85 -15.44
N ARG A 15 -9.39 -4.90 -15.64
CA ARG A 15 -8.88 -4.51 -16.96
C ARG A 15 -7.53 -5.15 -17.27
N ALA A 16 -6.83 -5.65 -16.26
CA ALA A 16 -5.63 -6.42 -16.48
C ALA A 16 -6.04 -7.71 -17.20
N ALA A 17 -5.43 -7.98 -18.35
CA ALA A 17 -5.52 -9.30 -18.97
C ALA A 17 -4.50 -10.18 -18.24
N PRO A 18 -4.88 -11.00 -17.24
CA PRO A 18 -3.90 -11.67 -16.40
C PRO A 18 -3.06 -12.66 -17.23
N GLY A 19 -3.67 -13.26 -18.25
CA GLY A 19 -2.98 -14.11 -19.22
C GLY A 19 -1.96 -13.41 -20.12
N ALA A 20 -1.90 -12.07 -20.12
CA ALA A 20 -0.85 -11.32 -20.83
C ALA A 20 0.46 -11.26 -20.04
N VAL A 21 0.44 -11.57 -18.74
CA VAL A 21 1.64 -11.58 -17.90
C VAL A 21 2.08 -13.04 -17.71
N VAL A 22 3.17 -13.41 -18.37
CA VAL A 22 3.79 -14.72 -18.19
C VAL A 22 4.51 -14.76 -16.84
N ALA A 23 4.06 -15.65 -15.94
CA ALA A 23 4.67 -15.90 -14.64
C ALA A 23 4.78 -17.40 -14.38
N ASP A 24 5.79 -17.79 -13.60
CA ASP A 24 6.01 -19.17 -13.16
C ASP A 24 5.21 -19.48 -11.89
N VAL A 25 4.86 -18.44 -11.12
CA VAL A 25 3.97 -18.53 -9.96
C VAL A 25 3.06 -17.31 -9.90
N THR A 26 1.77 -17.53 -9.62
CA THR A 26 0.79 -16.47 -9.40
C THR A 26 0.26 -16.50 -7.97
N ILE A 27 0.35 -15.35 -7.30
CA ILE A 27 -0.13 -15.12 -5.94
C ILE A 27 -1.31 -14.15 -6.02
N ALA A 28 -2.51 -14.63 -5.74
CA ALA A 28 -3.68 -13.78 -5.58
C ALA A 28 -3.75 -13.23 -4.16
N VAL A 29 -4.08 -11.95 -4.02
CA VAL A 29 -4.31 -11.30 -2.72
C VAL A 29 -5.82 -11.11 -2.50
N ASN A 30 -6.36 -11.71 -1.44
CA ASN A 30 -7.78 -11.58 -1.05
C ASN A 30 -8.72 -11.82 -2.25
N ALA A 31 -9.65 -10.90 -2.53
CA ALA A 31 -10.64 -11.01 -3.62
C ALA A 31 -10.03 -11.10 -5.04
N ALA A 32 -8.73 -10.88 -5.22
CA ALA A 32 -8.08 -11.06 -6.51
C ALA A 32 -8.16 -12.52 -7.01
N ILE A 33 -8.34 -13.49 -6.11
CA ILE A 33 -8.48 -14.92 -6.44
C ILE A 33 -9.66 -15.21 -7.38
N ARG A 34 -10.63 -14.29 -7.45
CA ARG A 34 -11.81 -14.39 -8.32
C ARG A 34 -11.52 -14.01 -9.78
N PHE A 35 -10.38 -13.36 -10.03
CA PHE A 35 -10.06 -12.74 -11.33
C PHE A 35 -8.84 -13.35 -12.00
N VAL A 36 -8.04 -14.16 -11.29
CA VAL A 36 -6.82 -14.76 -11.82
C VAL A 36 -6.78 -16.25 -11.46
N ASP A 37 -6.20 -17.08 -12.34
CA ASP A 37 -5.81 -18.43 -11.94
C ASP A 37 -4.52 -18.35 -11.13
N ALA A 38 -4.56 -18.77 -9.87
CA ALA A 38 -3.46 -18.59 -8.93
C ALA A 38 -2.98 -19.92 -8.36
N ASP A 39 -1.66 -20.04 -8.17
CA ASP A 39 -1.04 -21.15 -7.46
C ASP A 39 -1.16 -20.98 -5.94
N TRP A 40 -1.08 -19.72 -5.51
CA TRP A 40 -1.14 -19.32 -4.12
C TRP A 40 -2.19 -18.23 -3.91
N TRP A 41 -2.79 -18.26 -2.73
CA TRP A 41 -3.74 -17.26 -2.28
C TRP A 41 -3.37 -16.75 -0.89
N LEU A 42 -3.06 -15.46 -0.82
CA LEU A 42 -2.83 -14.77 0.43
C LEU A 42 -4.18 -14.33 1.01
N ALA A 43 -4.66 -15.11 1.97
CA ALA A 43 -6.04 -15.13 2.44
C ALA A 43 -6.16 -14.42 3.79
N LEU A 44 -6.69 -13.19 3.77
CA LEU A 44 -7.17 -12.49 4.97
C LEU A 44 -8.66 -12.17 4.91
N ASP A 45 -9.25 -12.19 3.71
CA ASP A 45 -10.69 -12.00 3.52
C ASP A 45 -11.41 -13.33 3.67
N VAL A 46 -12.01 -13.53 4.85
CA VAL A 46 -12.79 -14.74 5.19
C VAL A 46 -13.94 -14.95 4.20
N GLU A 47 -14.51 -13.87 3.66
CA GLU A 47 -15.60 -13.98 2.67
C GLU A 47 -15.13 -14.60 1.35
N ALA A 48 -13.87 -14.38 0.96
CA ALA A 48 -13.29 -14.99 -0.22
C ALA A 48 -12.89 -16.46 -0.02
N LEU A 49 -12.96 -17.01 1.21
CA LEU A 49 -12.62 -18.42 1.49
C LEU A 49 -13.53 -19.40 0.77
N ASN A 50 -14.82 -19.08 0.68
CA ASN A 50 -15.80 -19.93 0.03
C ASN A 50 -15.66 -19.95 -1.51
N GLU A 51 -14.98 -18.95 -2.06
CA GLU A 51 -14.84 -18.78 -3.52
C GLU A 51 -13.47 -19.25 -4.02
N ALA A 52 -12.48 -19.38 -3.13
CA ALA A 52 -11.15 -19.83 -3.50
C ALA A 52 -11.16 -21.31 -3.93
N PRO A 53 -10.64 -21.65 -5.12
CA PRO A 53 -10.60 -23.04 -5.56
C PRO A 53 -9.79 -23.91 -4.58
N ARG A 54 -10.27 -25.13 -4.30
CA ARG A 54 -9.61 -26.05 -3.35
C ARG A 54 -8.15 -26.36 -3.71
N ARG A 55 -7.80 -26.30 -4.99
CA ARG A 55 -6.44 -26.55 -5.50
C ARG A 55 -5.42 -25.48 -5.13
N VAL A 56 -5.87 -24.28 -4.74
CA VAL A 56 -4.98 -23.14 -4.49
C VAL A 56 -4.40 -23.26 -3.08
N ARG A 57 -3.08 -23.09 -2.96
CA ARG A 57 -2.39 -23.12 -1.68
C ARG A 57 -2.64 -21.82 -0.92
N ARG A 58 -2.80 -21.89 0.39
CA ARG A 58 -3.16 -20.72 1.20
C ARG A 58 -1.98 -20.20 1.99
N ILE A 59 -1.89 -18.88 2.08
CA ILE A 59 -0.91 -18.17 2.89
C ILE A 59 -1.66 -17.20 3.81
N CYS A 60 -1.33 -17.19 5.08
CA CYS A 60 -1.85 -16.25 6.06
C CYS A 60 -0.73 -15.32 6.54
N THR A 61 -1.05 -14.05 6.78
CA THR A 61 -0.06 -13.09 7.26
C THR A 61 0.25 -13.22 8.75
N SER A 62 -0.54 -13.98 9.51
CA SER A 62 -0.35 -14.17 10.95
C SER A 62 -1.00 -15.47 11.42
N ALA A 63 -0.63 -15.92 12.63
CA ALA A 63 -1.25 -17.06 13.30
C ALA A 63 -2.77 -16.85 13.52
N ARG A 64 -3.19 -15.61 13.81
CA ARG A 64 -4.62 -15.29 13.98
C ARG A 64 -5.41 -15.48 12.68
N ALA A 65 -4.84 -15.06 11.55
CA ALA A 65 -5.48 -15.29 10.26
C ALA A 65 -5.55 -16.79 9.92
N TYR A 66 -4.52 -17.56 10.29
CA TYR A 66 -4.52 -19.01 10.15
C TYR A 66 -5.66 -19.68 10.91
N GLU A 67 -5.92 -19.30 12.16
CA GLU A 67 -7.03 -19.85 12.96
C GLU A 67 -8.37 -19.67 12.24
N LEU A 68 -8.64 -18.46 11.73
CA LEU A 68 -9.87 -18.15 10.99
C LEU A 68 -10.00 -18.98 9.72
N VAL A 69 -8.89 -19.21 9.00
CA VAL A 69 -8.89 -20.00 7.76
C VAL A 69 -9.12 -21.48 8.05
N ILE A 70 -8.50 -22.05 9.08
CA ILE A 70 -8.68 -23.47 9.43
C ILE A 70 -10.07 -23.73 9.98
N GLU A 71 -10.64 -22.81 10.75
CA GLU A 71 -12.02 -22.91 11.23
C GLU A 71 -13.01 -22.93 10.06
N ALA A 72 -12.83 -22.04 9.09
CA ALA A 72 -13.70 -21.95 7.91
C ALA A 72 -13.43 -23.02 6.85
N CYS A 73 -12.21 -23.56 6.78
CA CYS A 73 -11.77 -24.56 5.79
C CYS A 73 -10.92 -25.66 6.43
N PRO A 74 -11.52 -26.56 7.24
CA PRO A 74 -10.79 -27.62 7.93
C PRO A 74 -10.02 -28.53 6.96
N GLY A 75 -8.80 -28.91 7.35
CA GLY A 75 -7.93 -29.82 6.57
C GLY A 75 -7.25 -29.17 5.36
N THR A 76 -7.42 -27.87 5.15
CA THR A 76 -6.73 -27.17 4.05
C THR A 76 -5.27 -26.88 4.43
N PRO A 77 -4.29 -27.13 3.54
CA PRO A 77 -2.91 -26.72 3.78
C PRO A 77 -2.79 -25.19 3.80
N VAL A 78 -2.25 -24.65 4.90
CA VAL A 78 -2.02 -23.20 5.08
C VAL A 78 -0.58 -22.96 5.51
N THR A 79 0.08 -22.03 4.84
CA THR A 79 1.40 -21.50 5.24
C THR A 79 1.21 -20.20 6.02
N VAL A 80 1.92 -20.02 7.14
CA VAL A 80 1.90 -18.77 7.90
C VAL A 80 3.18 -18.01 7.65
N ILE A 81 3.08 -16.78 7.12
CA ILE A 81 4.24 -16.01 6.66
C ILE A 81 5.21 -15.69 7.80
N ASP A 82 4.70 -15.53 9.03
CA ASP A 82 5.51 -15.21 10.21
C ASP A 82 6.45 -16.36 10.61
N HIS A 83 6.18 -17.58 10.16
CA HIS A 83 7.03 -18.74 10.42
C HIS A 83 8.09 -18.95 9.34
N LEU A 84 8.08 -18.14 8.28
CA LEU A 84 9.03 -18.26 7.19
C LEU A 84 10.30 -17.44 7.49
N PRO A 85 11.50 -17.96 7.17
CA PRO A 85 12.75 -17.22 7.28
C PRO A 85 12.85 -16.18 6.16
N ILE A 86 12.12 -15.07 6.31
CA ILE A 86 12.07 -13.98 5.34
C ILE A 86 13.15 -12.95 5.67
N GLU A 87 13.99 -12.63 4.67
CA GLU A 87 15.11 -11.70 4.80
C GLU A 87 14.71 -10.21 4.76
N LEU A 88 13.45 -9.89 4.47
CA LEU A 88 12.99 -8.49 4.43
C LEU A 88 13.09 -7.84 5.83
N PRO A 89 13.71 -6.65 5.94
CA PRO A 89 13.85 -5.96 7.23
C PRO A 89 12.50 -5.70 7.90
N ARG A 90 12.34 -6.18 9.13
CA ARG A 90 11.12 -5.96 9.93
C ARG A 90 10.88 -4.49 10.27
N SER A 91 11.91 -3.64 10.20
CA SER A 91 11.77 -2.18 10.34
C SER A 91 10.88 -1.54 9.26
N LEU A 92 10.73 -2.19 8.10
CA LEU A 92 9.79 -1.75 7.05
C LEU A 92 8.33 -2.08 7.38
N ARG A 93 8.10 -2.92 8.41
CA ARG A 93 6.79 -3.37 8.85
C ARG A 93 5.90 -3.90 7.71
N TRP A 94 6.51 -4.70 6.85
CA TRP A 94 5.91 -5.25 5.64
C TRP A 94 4.78 -6.26 5.96
N GLU A 95 4.68 -6.75 7.19
CA GLU A 95 3.62 -7.64 7.64
C GLU A 95 2.23 -6.97 7.76
N GLN A 96 2.17 -5.63 7.73
CA GLN A 96 0.92 -4.88 7.92
C GLN A 96 -0.06 -4.97 6.75
N PHE A 97 0.44 -5.14 5.53
CA PHE A 97 -0.38 -5.12 4.32
C PHE A 97 -0.26 -6.44 3.55
N SER A 98 -1.38 -6.90 3.01
CA SER A 98 -1.43 -8.16 2.27
C SER A 98 -0.54 -8.15 1.02
N LEU A 99 -0.44 -7.02 0.32
CA LEU A 99 0.46 -6.88 -0.83
C LEU A 99 1.93 -7.05 -0.42
N THR A 100 2.36 -6.35 0.63
CA THR A 100 3.76 -6.39 1.08
C THR A 100 4.14 -7.77 1.64
N ALA A 101 3.20 -8.46 2.29
CA ALA A 101 3.35 -9.87 2.65
C ALA A 101 3.46 -10.78 1.41
N ALA A 102 2.68 -10.54 0.35
CA ALA A 102 2.79 -11.32 -0.89
C ALA A 102 4.15 -11.12 -1.57
N ILE A 103 4.72 -9.91 -1.55
CA ILE A 103 6.07 -9.63 -2.07
C ILE A 103 7.12 -10.41 -1.26
N ALA A 104 7.03 -10.35 0.07
CA ALA A 104 7.92 -11.06 0.97
C ALA A 104 7.89 -12.58 0.73
N PHE A 105 6.69 -13.13 0.52
CA PHE A 105 6.51 -14.53 0.19
C PHE A 105 7.06 -14.90 -1.19
N ALA A 106 6.80 -14.08 -2.22
CA ALA A 106 7.36 -14.30 -3.55
C ALA A 106 8.91 -14.32 -3.52
N HIS A 107 9.52 -13.41 -2.75
CA HIS A 107 10.96 -13.40 -2.52
C HIS A 107 11.43 -14.69 -1.82
N HIS A 108 10.72 -15.15 -0.79
CA HIS A 108 11.03 -16.41 -0.09
C HIS A 108 10.98 -17.63 -1.02
N LEU A 109 10.10 -17.63 -2.03
CA LEU A 109 10.07 -18.66 -3.08
C LEU A 109 11.26 -18.59 -4.05
N GLY A 110 12.12 -17.57 -3.94
CA GLY A 110 13.25 -17.34 -4.83
C GLY A 110 12.91 -16.55 -6.10
N ALA A 111 11.81 -15.78 -6.08
CA ALA A 111 11.45 -14.93 -7.21
C ALA A 111 12.54 -13.88 -7.50
N GLN A 112 12.96 -13.82 -8.76
CA GLN A 112 13.94 -12.85 -9.27
C GLN A 112 13.27 -11.76 -10.11
N GLU A 113 12.04 -12.00 -10.57
CA GLU A 113 11.16 -10.99 -11.15
C GLU A 113 9.80 -11.05 -10.45
N ILE A 114 9.30 -9.91 -10.00
CA ILE A 114 8.00 -9.78 -9.34
C ILE A 114 7.21 -8.69 -10.05
N LYS A 115 6.12 -9.06 -10.70
CA LYS A 115 5.17 -8.13 -11.30
C LYS A 115 3.93 -8.04 -10.43
N MET A 116 3.44 -6.83 -10.24
CA MET A 116 2.26 -6.55 -9.43
C MET A 116 1.18 -5.89 -10.29
N ILE A 117 -0.02 -6.46 -10.30
CA ILE A 117 -1.19 -5.93 -11.02
C ILE A 117 -2.33 -5.65 -10.05
N GLY A 118 -3.24 -4.74 -10.40
CA GLY A 118 -4.37 -4.41 -9.53
C GLY A 118 -3.97 -3.63 -8.27
N VAL A 119 -2.82 -2.94 -8.32
CA VAL A 119 -2.31 -2.10 -7.21
C VAL A 119 -2.63 -0.64 -7.53
N ASP A 120 -3.81 -0.19 -7.11
CA ASP A 120 -4.30 1.16 -7.47
C ASP A 120 -3.90 2.24 -6.47
N TRP A 121 -3.72 1.89 -5.19
CA TRP A 121 -3.48 2.83 -4.07
C TRP A 121 -4.46 4.02 -4.04
N GLU A 122 -5.68 3.81 -4.50
CA GLU A 122 -6.71 4.84 -4.51
C GLU A 122 -8.10 4.20 -4.40
N GLY A 123 -9.09 5.05 -4.11
CA GLY A 123 -10.48 4.63 -3.96
C GLY A 123 -10.74 3.75 -2.74
N GLN A 124 -11.99 3.34 -2.59
CA GLN A 124 -12.44 2.47 -1.49
C GLN A 124 -12.98 1.12 -1.97
N ALA A 125 -13.47 1.09 -3.22
CA ALA A 125 -13.98 -0.12 -3.84
C ALA A 125 -12.84 -1.05 -4.26
N ASP A 126 -13.10 -2.34 -4.21
CA ASP A 126 -12.22 -3.36 -4.77
C ASP A 126 -12.63 -3.79 -6.19
N ALA A 127 -11.93 -4.77 -6.73
CA ALA A 127 -12.24 -5.37 -8.02
C ALA A 127 -13.64 -6.03 -8.06
N THR A 128 -14.31 -6.32 -6.95
CA THR A 128 -15.72 -6.78 -6.96
C THR A 128 -16.72 -5.62 -6.86
N GLY A 129 -16.25 -4.39 -6.61
CA GLY A 129 -17.09 -3.23 -6.33
C GLY A 129 -17.44 -3.07 -4.86
N ARG A 130 -16.89 -3.93 -3.98
CA ARG A 130 -17.13 -3.89 -2.53
C ARG A 130 -16.36 -2.73 -1.92
N VAL A 131 -17.05 -1.90 -1.13
CA VAL A 131 -16.44 -0.79 -0.39
C VAL A 131 -15.84 -1.32 0.91
N LEU A 132 -14.56 -1.06 1.13
CA LEU A 132 -13.85 -1.48 2.32
C LEU A 132 -13.47 -0.25 3.15
N PRO A 133 -14.09 -0.01 4.33
CA PRO A 133 -13.96 1.26 5.07
C PRO A 133 -12.52 1.67 5.43
N LEU A 134 -11.63 0.70 5.60
CA LEU A 134 -10.23 0.95 5.94
C LEU A 134 -9.40 1.43 4.74
N ARG A 135 -9.93 1.36 3.51
CA ARG A 135 -9.29 1.86 2.29
C ARG A 135 -9.47 3.37 2.20
N ASN A 136 -8.45 4.12 2.60
CA ASN A 136 -8.45 5.59 2.54
C ASN A 136 -7.06 6.12 2.13
N GLY A 137 -6.99 7.41 1.81
CA GLY A 137 -5.76 8.05 1.33
C GLY A 137 -4.57 7.86 2.27
N GLN A 138 -4.77 7.97 3.59
CA GLN A 138 -3.70 7.76 4.56
C GLN A 138 -3.15 6.33 4.53
N ARG A 139 -4.04 5.33 4.46
CA ARG A 139 -3.64 3.93 4.29
C ARG A 139 -2.86 3.74 2.99
N TRP A 140 -3.35 4.30 1.89
CA TRP A 140 -2.71 4.17 0.59
C TRP A 140 -1.33 4.79 0.52
N THR A 141 -1.15 5.98 1.09
CA THR A 141 0.18 6.62 1.20
C THR A 141 1.14 5.72 1.98
N ARG A 142 0.72 5.14 3.11
CA ARG A 142 1.58 4.24 3.90
C ARG A 142 1.91 2.96 3.15
N GLU A 143 0.92 2.32 2.55
CA GLU A 143 1.11 1.07 1.80
C GLU A 143 2.06 1.29 0.62
N ARG A 144 1.89 2.38 -0.14
CA ARG A 144 2.79 2.76 -1.24
C ARG A 144 4.23 2.97 -0.78
N LEU A 145 4.45 3.75 0.28
CA LEU A 145 5.79 4.02 0.82
C LEU A 145 6.51 2.73 1.25
N ILE A 146 5.79 1.80 1.87
CA ILE A 146 6.38 0.50 2.25
C ILE A 146 6.73 -0.32 1.01
N VAL A 147 5.84 -0.38 0.01
CA VAL A 147 6.11 -1.09 -1.25
C VAL A 147 7.34 -0.51 -1.95
N GLU A 148 7.44 0.81 -2.07
CA GLU A 148 8.60 1.49 -2.69
C GLU A 148 9.91 1.12 -1.98
N ARG A 149 9.94 1.12 -0.64
CA ARG A 149 11.12 0.69 0.14
C ARG A 149 11.46 -0.79 -0.03
N ILE A 150 10.46 -1.66 -0.14
CA ILE A 150 10.68 -3.09 -0.41
C ILE A 150 11.26 -3.29 -1.82
N MET A 151 10.74 -2.55 -2.81
CA MET A 151 11.24 -2.61 -4.18
C MET A 151 12.70 -2.16 -4.25
N GLU A 152 13.06 -1.04 -3.60
CA GLU A 152 14.45 -0.58 -3.49
C GLU A 152 15.36 -1.64 -2.86
N TRP A 153 14.94 -2.20 -1.71
CA TRP A 153 15.66 -3.28 -1.03
C TRP A 153 15.88 -4.51 -1.94
N GLY A 154 14.87 -4.84 -2.75
CA GLY A 154 14.91 -5.95 -3.69
C GLY A 154 15.83 -5.69 -4.88
N HIS A 155 15.79 -4.49 -5.46
CA HIS A 155 16.69 -4.09 -6.56
C HIS A 155 18.15 -4.13 -6.14
N GLN A 156 18.48 -3.72 -4.91
CA GLN A 156 19.83 -3.85 -4.34
C GLN A 156 20.33 -5.31 -4.26
N ARG A 157 19.42 -6.28 -4.33
CA ARG A 157 19.70 -7.73 -4.32
C ARG A 157 19.51 -8.41 -5.68
N GLY A 158 19.33 -7.62 -6.74
CA GLY A 158 19.15 -8.14 -8.10
C GLY A 158 17.74 -8.64 -8.41
N VAL A 159 16.75 -8.40 -7.54
CA VAL A 159 15.35 -8.77 -7.80
C VAL A 159 14.66 -7.65 -8.55
N LYS A 160 14.16 -7.93 -9.75
CA LYS A 160 13.41 -6.97 -10.56
C LYS A 160 11.96 -6.91 -10.09
N MET A 161 11.55 -5.78 -9.51
CA MET A 161 10.15 -5.56 -9.10
C MET A 161 9.50 -4.44 -9.91
N GLU A 162 8.24 -4.62 -10.29
CA GLU A 162 7.48 -3.64 -11.08
C GLU A 162 6.00 -3.66 -10.69
N VAL A 163 5.43 -2.47 -10.49
CA VAL A 163 3.98 -2.27 -10.38
C VAL A 163 3.44 -1.85 -11.74
N GLN A 164 2.63 -2.71 -12.35
CA GLN A 164 2.02 -2.43 -13.64
C GLN A 164 0.75 -1.61 -13.43
N MET A 165 0.90 -0.30 -13.58
CA MET A 165 -0.22 0.64 -13.56
C MET A 165 -1.02 0.48 -14.86
N MET A 166 -2.26 -0.01 -14.76
CA MET A 166 -3.13 -0.06 -15.93
C MET A 166 -3.60 1.35 -16.25
N ALA A 167 -3.45 1.76 -17.50
CA ALA A 167 -3.94 3.06 -17.97
C ALA A 167 -5.40 3.25 -17.52
N LYS A 168 -5.66 4.34 -16.80
CA LYS A 168 -7.04 4.77 -16.55
C LYS A 168 -7.63 5.00 -17.93
N GLY A 169 -8.56 4.13 -18.36
CA GLY A 169 -9.30 4.36 -19.60
C GLY A 169 -9.81 5.79 -19.54
N LYS A 170 -9.50 6.61 -20.56
CA LYS A 170 -9.87 8.02 -20.61
C LYS A 170 -11.34 8.13 -20.20
N ARG A 171 -11.62 8.67 -19.01
CA ARG A 171 -12.97 9.14 -18.70
C ARG A 171 -13.20 10.25 -19.70
N LYS A 172 -14.09 10.03 -20.67
CA LYS A 172 -14.70 11.15 -21.39
C LYS A 172 -15.35 12.00 -20.30
N ASP A 173 -15.01 13.28 -20.30
CA ASP A 173 -15.64 14.33 -19.51
C ASP A 173 -15.18 14.42 -18.03
N GLU A 174 -14.12 15.21 -17.77
CA GLU A 174 -13.90 15.96 -16.53
C GLU A 174 -12.65 16.85 -16.69
N SER A 175 -12.86 18.10 -17.11
CA SER A 175 -11.82 19.14 -17.16
C SER A 175 -12.24 20.32 -16.28
N VAL A 176 -11.56 20.54 -15.15
CA VAL A 176 -11.56 21.82 -14.43
C VAL A 176 -10.14 22.04 -13.92
N ALA A 177 -9.52 23.14 -14.37
CA ALA A 177 -8.18 23.57 -13.96
C ALA A 177 -8.29 24.80 -13.04
N GLY A 178 -7.38 24.95 -12.07
CA GLY A 178 -7.29 26.16 -11.24
C GLY A 178 -5.91 26.37 -10.62
N ASP A 179 -5.22 27.43 -11.06
CA ASP A 179 -3.87 27.81 -10.63
C ASP A 179 -3.73 28.05 -9.10
N GLY A 180 -2.60 27.62 -8.51
CA GLY A 180 -2.24 27.81 -7.09
C GLY A 180 -0.97 28.64 -6.86
N ALA A 181 -0.96 29.46 -5.79
CA ALA A 181 0.15 30.33 -5.36
C ALA A 181 0.72 29.92 -3.97
N THR A 182 1.98 30.29 -3.69
CA THR A 182 2.73 29.95 -2.44
C THR A 182 2.51 30.98 -1.32
N ILE A 183 2.39 30.56 -0.04
CA ILE A 183 1.89 31.45 1.05
C ILE A 183 2.83 31.63 2.29
N ALA A 184 3.79 30.77 2.67
CA ALA A 184 4.66 31.06 3.84
C ALA A 184 5.93 30.19 4.00
N GLU A 185 6.94 30.72 4.71
CA GLU A 185 8.13 30.00 5.24
C GLU A 185 8.23 30.14 6.77
N SER A 186 8.76 29.13 7.47
CA SER A 186 9.02 29.19 8.93
C SER A 186 10.27 28.39 9.32
N THR A 187 10.93 28.80 10.41
CA THR A 187 12.12 28.13 10.96
C THR A 187 11.84 27.69 12.39
N VAL A 188 12.07 26.41 12.71
CA VAL A 188 11.87 25.87 14.07
C VAL A 188 13.23 25.58 14.71
N PRO A 189 13.53 26.12 15.90
CA PRO A 189 14.78 25.80 16.59
C PRO A 189 14.72 24.40 17.22
N ALA A 190 15.72 23.57 16.94
CA ALA A 190 15.91 22.30 17.63
C ALA A 190 16.65 22.53 18.96
N ARG A 191 16.24 21.84 20.04
CA ARG A 191 17.05 21.80 21.26
C ARG A 191 18.24 20.87 21.00
N ASN A 192 19.44 21.46 20.93
CA ASN A 192 20.76 20.83 20.88
C ASN A 192 21.28 20.31 19.52
N THR A 193 20.75 20.78 18.40
CA THR A 193 21.39 20.65 17.07
C THR A 193 21.08 21.89 16.22
N GLU A 194 21.89 22.15 15.18
CA GLU A 194 21.66 23.27 14.26
C GLU A 194 20.20 23.32 13.76
N PRO A 195 19.58 24.51 13.68
CA PRO A 195 18.20 24.66 13.26
C PRO A 195 18.01 24.15 11.83
N ARG A 196 17.15 23.15 11.66
CA ARG A 196 16.73 22.68 10.33
C ARG A 196 15.63 23.60 9.81
N ARG A 197 15.82 24.16 8.62
CA ARG A 197 14.75 24.87 7.88
C ARG A 197 13.83 23.84 7.24
N PHE A 198 12.52 24.08 7.35
CA PHE A 198 11.51 23.31 6.63
C PHE A 198 10.67 24.30 5.82
N SER A 199 10.47 24.02 4.54
CA SER A 199 9.52 24.74 3.71
C SER A 199 8.23 23.91 3.62
N VAL A 200 7.09 24.55 3.86
CA VAL A 200 5.77 23.93 3.73
C VAL A 200 5.11 24.54 2.50
N ARG A 201 4.95 23.74 1.44
CA ARG A 201 4.30 24.18 0.20
C ARG A 201 2.85 23.73 0.17
N LEU A 202 1.95 24.70 0.01
CA LEU A 202 0.53 24.46 -0.21
C LEU A 202 0.28 24.40 -1.71
N ASP A 203 0.16 23.19 -2.25
CA ASP A 203 -0.23 22.98 -3.64
C ASP A 203 -1.72 22.57 -3.69
N ARG A 204 -2.53 23.30 -4.47
CA ARG A 204 -3.96 23.01 -4.65
C ARG A 204 -4.21 21.85 -5.61
N ASP A 205 -3.25 21.49 -6.46
CA ASP A 205 -3.51 20.60 -7.60
C ASP A 205 -2.87 19.22 -7.51
N HIS A 206 -1.94 19.01 -6.57
CA HIS A 206 -1.44 17.66 -6.31
C HIS A 206 -2.38 16.92 -5.34
N ALA A 207 -2.59 15.63 -5.53
CA ALA A 207 -3.48 14.82 -4.70
C ALA A 207 -2.70 13.79 -3.88
N VAL A 208 -1.64 14.18 -3.17
CA VAL A 208 -1.05 13.33 -2.12
C VAL A 208 -0.50 14.21 -1.00
N GLY A 209 -1.06 14.05 0.20
CA GLY A 209 -0.65 14.75 1.42
C GLY A 209 -1.83 14.89 2.36
N ASN A 210 -1.64 14.57 3.64
CA ASN A 210 -2.68 14.64 4.66
C ASN A 210 -3.16 16.11 4.77
N ALA A 211 -4.33 16.42 4.21
CA ALA A 211 -4.98 17.72 4.37
C ALA A 211 -5.56 17.81 5.78
N TYR A 212 -5.14 18.82 6.55
CA TYR A 212 -5.78 19.12 7.83
C TYR A 212 -7.01 19.99 7.56
N ARG A 213 -8.20 19.46 7.87
CA ARG A 213 -9.48 20.14 7.66
C ARG A 213 -10.16 20.41 8.99
N GLU A 214 -10.58 21.65 9.21
CA GLU A 214 -11.42 22.03 10.33
C GLU A 214 -12.59 22.87 9.79
N LYS A 215 -13.83 22.48 10.13
CA LYS A 215 -15.06 23.14 9.68
C LYS A 215 -15.16 23.34 8.15
N GLY A 216 -14.69 22.37 7.37
CA GLY A 216 -14.81 22.40 5.91
C GLY A 216 -13.77 23.25 5.17
N HIS A 217 -12.83 23.90 5.89
CA HIS A 217 -11.73 24.63 5.28
C HIS A 217 -10.42 23.85 5.44
N GLU A 218 -9.67 23.76 4.34
CA GLU A 218 -8.32 23.19 4.32
C GLU A 218 -7.32 24.23 4.81
N LEU A 219 -6.69 23.98 5.96
CA LEU A 219 -5.88 24.97 6.66
C LEU A 219 -4.39 24.89 6.28
N ALA A 220 -3.88 23.69 6.02
CA ALA A 220 -2.50 23.46 5.64
C ALA A 220 -2.32 22.09 4.97
N ARG A 221 -1.35 22.01 4.06
CA ARG A 221 -0.78 20.78 3.52
C ARG A 221 0.67 20.70 3.96
N ILE A 222 1.09 19.53 4.44
CA ILE A 222 2.40 19.34 5.04
C ILE A 222 3.17 18.35 4.18
N GLU A 223 4.32 18.78 3.68
CA GLU A 223 5.27 17.92 3.00
C GLU A 223 6.40 17.61 3.97
N ILE A 224 6.59 16.32 4.29
CA ILE A 224 7.63 15.87 5.22
C ILE A 224 8.82 15.44 4.37
N LEU A 225 9.86 16.27 4.33
CA LEU A 225 11.07 16.07 3.52
C LEU A 225 12.05 15.06 4.14
N ASP A 226 11.80 14.58 5.37
CA ASP A 226 12.62 13.60 6.07
C ASP A 226 11.83 12.29 6.27
N PRO A 227 12.16 11.21 5.54
CA PRO A 227 11.43 9.95 5.56
C PRO A 227 11.61 9.15 6.87
N GLU A 228 12.50 9.56 7.76
CA GLU A 228 12.66 8.99 9.11
C GLU A 228 11.96 9.81 10.20
N ALA A 229 11.46 11.00 9.87
CA ALA A 229 10.73 11.82 10.83
C ALA A 229 9.46 11.10 11.29
N ASN A 230 9.30 10.98 12.60
CA ASN A 230 8.09 10.44 13.19
C ASN A 230 6.91 11.36 12.84
N VAL A 231 6.06 10.92 11.90
CA VAL A 231 4.92 11.68 11.38
C VAL A 231 4.00 12.16 12.51
N ASN A 232 3.87 11.39 13.60
CA ASN A 232 3.06 11.82 14.75
C ASN A 232 3.69 13.04 15.45
N PHE A 233 5.02 13.09 15.57
CA PHE A 233 5.72 14.22 16.16
C PHE A 233 5.57 15.50 15.31
N VAL A 234 5.67 15.37 13.98
CA VAL A 234 5.48 16.52 13.06
C VAL A 234 4.04 17.05 13.14
N VAL A 235 3.05 16.15 13.18
CA VAL A 235 1.64 16.52 13.30
C VAL A 235 1.35 17.19 14.66
N ASP A 236 1.91 16.67 15.76
CA ASP A 236 1.72 17.25 17.09
C ASP A 236 2.42 18.61 17.26
N ALA A 237 3.61 18.78 16.68
CA ALA A 237 4.28 20.09 16.62
C ALA A 237 3.45 21.12 15.85
N LEU A 238 2.85 20.72 14.73
CA LEU A 238 1.98 21.60 13.95
C LEU A 238 0.68 21.95 14.67
N ARG A 239 0.06 20.99 15.37
CA ARG A 239 -1.11 21.25 16.22
C ARG A 239 -0.79 22.26 17.32
N PHE A 240 0.36 22.12 17.97
CA PHE A 240 0.81 23.06 19.01
C PHE A 240 0.98 24.48 18.47
N HIS A 241 1.59 24.65 17.29
CA HIS A 241 1.78 25.97 16.69
C HIS A 241 0.48 26.60 16.19
N VAL A 242 -0.44 25.82 15.60
CA VAL A 242 -1.77 26.30 15.20
C VAL A 242 -2.61 26.71 16.42
N ALA A 243 -2.55 25.95 17.52
CA ALA A 243 -3.24 26.29 18.76
C ALA A 243 -2.70 27.59 19.37
N ARG A 244 -1.37 27.78 19.38
CA ARG A 244 -0.73 28.99 19.90
C ARG A 244 -1.04 30.24 19.05
N ALA A 245 -1.16 30.09 17.74
CA ALA A 245 -1.56 31.18 16.84
C ALA A 245 -3.02 31.63 17.01
N ARG A 246 -3.88 30.81 17.64
CA ARG A 246 -5.28 31.15 17.96
C ARG A 246 -5.45 31.90 19.29
N THR A 247 -4.43 31.86 20.14
CA THR A 247 -4.44 32.49 21.47
C THR A 247 -3.72 33.85 21.50
N LEU A 248 -3.17 34.28 20.37
CA LEU A 248 -2.61 35.61 20.13
C LEU A 248 -3.57 36.39 19.23
#